data_AF-A0A7Z9ZGA7-F1
#
_entry.id   AF-A0A7Z9ZGA7-F1
#
_cell.length_a   1.000
_cell.length_b   1.000
_cell.length_c   1.000
_cell.angle_alpha   90.00
_cell.angle_beta   90.00
_cell.angle_gamma   90.00
#
_symmetry.space_group_name_H-M   'P 1'
#
loop_
_entity.id
_entity.type
_entity.pdbx_description
1 polymer ?
#
loop_
_entity_poly.entity_id
_entity_poly.type
_entity_poly.pdbx_seq_one_letter_code
_entity_poly.pdbx_strand_id
1 'polypeptide(L)'
;MNLQDRVERILIQMVEGEWGDVTGPDFYILRTEDYLTDADVVIPLQWMLCTKHVSQARQAIRRMVRDVRQALDGVEALLDTIDAAEAEATATGHPNWAPLLAILKAPFPLERPEVCDPSFLPCLVVMLRDVLFDGSWETHNRWIEEQGGDEQRAQNLPINRSLQQFEETYGVNLTDLLFSERDKAEHEAMREEYRRQGWKPPRSQEGEDTGSIR
;
A
#
# COMPACT_ATOMS: atom_id res chain seq x y z
N MET A 1 10.04 -19.54 -4.03
CA MET A 1 10.15 -18.07 -4.09
C MET A 1 9.44 -17.62 -5.34
N ASN A 2 8.25 -17.05 -5.17
CA ASN A 2 7.39 -16.57 -6.26
C ASN A 2 7.99 -15.28 -6.87
N LEU A 3 7.33 -14.68 -7.86
CA LEU A 3 7.83 -13.45 -8.51
C LEU A 3 7.88 -12.27 -7.53
N GLN A 4 6.81 -12.09 -6.75
CA GLN A 4 6.66 -11.05 -5.72
C GLN A 4 7.85 -11.06 -4.74
N ASP A 5 8.16 -12.22 -4.12
CA ASP A 5 9.29 -12.39 -3.19
C ASP A 5 10.65 -11.98 -3.81
N ARG A 6 10.80 -12.14 -5.13
CA ARG A 6 12.04 -11.83 -5.85
C ARG A 6 12.14 -10.34 -6.15
N VAL A 7 11.03 -9.72 -6.58
CA VAL A 7 10.91 -8.28 -6.80
C VAL A 7 11.21 -7.54 -5.49
N GLU A 8 10.56 -7.95 -4.41
CA GLU A 8 10.72 -7.36 -3.07
C GLU A 8 12.19 -7.35 -2.63
N ARG A 9 12.90 -8.47 -2.79
CA ARG A 9 14.34 -8.56 -2.46
C ARG A 9 15.21 -7.61 -3.26
N ILE A 10 14.91 -7.40 -4.54
CA ILE A 10 15.66 -6.45 -5.38
C ILE A 10 15.42 -5.03 -4.88
N LEU A 11 14.15 -4.67 -4.62
CA LEU A 11 13.78 -3.36 -4.10
C LEU A 11 14.47 -3.08 -2.76
N ILE A 12 14.41 -4.02 -1.80
CA ILE A 12 15.11 -3.90 -0.50
C ILE A 12 16.60 -3.63 -0.72
N GLN A 13 17.28 -4.42 -1.54
CA GLN A 13 18.73 -4.26 -1.77
C GLN A 13 19.10 -2.91 -2.42
N MET A 14 18.24 -2.36 -3.28
CA MET A 14 18.47 -1.08 -3.94
C MET A 14 18.12 0.10 -3.03
N VAL A 15 17.01 0.02 -2.30
CA VAL A 15 16.49 1.09 -1.43
C VAL A 15 17.28 1.17 -0.12
N GLU A 16 17.71 0.05 0.48
CA GLU A 16 18.61 0.05 1.64
C GLU A 16 19.96 0.73 1.35
N GLY A 17 20.37 0.81 0.08
CA GLY A 17 21.56 1.53 -0.36
C GLY A 17 21.41 3.06 -0.41
N GLU A 18 20.19 3.56 -0.60
CA GLU A 18 19.90 5.00 -0.74
C GLU A 18 19.19 5.60 0.50
N TRP A 19 18.41 4.81 1.23
CA TRP A 19 17.61 5.26 2.38
C TRP A 19 18.26 4.77 3.67
N GLY A 20 19.16 5.60 4.21
CA GLY A 20 20.15 5.25 5.22
C GLY A 20 19.66 4.97 6.65
N ASP A 21 18.55 4.26 6.87
CA ASP A 21 18.04 4.02 8.23
C ASP A 21 17.47 2.63 8.53
N VAL A 22 17.98 1.57 7.88
CA VAL A 22 17.69 0.18 8.28
C VAL A 22 18.77 -0.30 9.27
N THR A 23 18.58 0.06 10.53
CA THR A 23 19.50 -0.21 11.66
C THR A 23 19.36 -1.64 12.21
N GLY A 24 19.60 -2.65 11.37
CA GLY A 24 19.78 -4.04 11.81
C GLY A 24 21.23 -4.30 12.29
N PRO A 25 21.48 -4.86 13.49
CA PRO A 25 22.82 -5.15 14.00
C PRO A 25 23.64 -6.10 13.10
N ASP A 26 22.96 -6.93 12.30
CA ASP A 26 23.60 -7.88 11.38
C ASP A 26 24.23 -7.21 10.14
N PHE A 27 23.97 -5.93 9.90
CA PHE A 27 24.60 -5.12 8.84
C PHE A 27 25.95 -4.52 9.22
N TYR A 28 26.31 -4.47 10.51
CA TYR A 28 27.52 -3.77 10.96
C TYR A 28 28.82 -4.51 10.64
N ILE A 29 28.76 -5.83 10.39
CA ILE A 29 29.96 -6.67 10.19
C ILE A 29 30.55 -6.52 8.77
N LEU A 30 29.78 -6.03 7.79
CA LEU A 30 30.22 -5.88 6.39
C LEU A 30 30.73 -4.48 6.02
N ARG A 31 30.64 -3.50 6.94
CA ARG A 31 30.84 -2.07 6.60
C ARG A 31 32.19 -1.48 7.03
N THR A 32 32.98 -2.16 7.86
CA THR A 32 34.09 -1.47 8.54
C THR A 32 35.48 -1.58 7.94
N GLU A 33 35.78 -2.48 6.99
CA GLU A 33 37.06 -2.41 6.27
C GLU A 33 36.87 -2.79 4.79
N ASP A 34 37.12 -1.82 3.90
CA ASP A 34 37.21 -1.92 2.43
C ASP A 34 35.93 -2.10 1.59
N TYR A 35 34.80 -1.50 1.99
CA TYR A 35 33.65 -1.39 1.06
C TYR A 35 33.80 -0.16 0.14
N LEU A 36 34.45 -0.37 -1.01
CA LEU A 36 34.46 0.59 -2.12
C LEU A 36 33.13 0.47 -2.88
N THR A 37 32.22 1.42 -2.66
CA THR A 37 30.90 1.50 -3.29
C THR A 37 30.93 1.46 -4.82
N ASP A 38 32.02 1.93 -5.44
CA ASP A 38 32.22 1.92 -6.90
C ASP A 38 32.86 0.63 -7.44
N ALA A 39 33.32 -0.26 -6.55
CA ALA A 39 34.01 -1.49 -6.89
C ALA A 39 33.26 -2.71 -6.36
N ASP A 40 32.21 -3.08 -7.10
CA ASP A 40 32.05 -4.46 -7.55
C ASP A 40 32.02 -5.55 -6.46
N VAL A 41 30.81 -5.83 -5.95
CA VAL A 41 30.48 -7.13 -5.33
C VAL A 41 30.73 -8.29 -6.33
N VAL A 42 30.91 -7.98 -7.62
CA VAL A 42 31.13 -8.94 -8.70
C VAL A 42 32.64 -9.23 -8.95
N ILE A 43 33.57 -8.28 -8.79
CA ILE A 43 35.00 -8.44 -9.18
C ILE A 43 35.72 -9.57 -8.41
N PRO A 44 35.65 -9.69 -7.07
CA PRO A 44 36.41 -10.73 -6.35
C PRO A 44 35.95 -12.15 -6.73
N LEU A 45 34.65 -12.31 -6.97
CA LEU A 45 34.04 -13.60 -7.29
C LEU A 45 34.15 -13.96 -8.77
N GLN A 46 34.20 -12.98 -9.68
CA GLN A 46 34.48 -13.21 -11.11
C GLN A 46 35.79 -13.97 -11.32
N TRP A 47 36.86 -13.53 -10.64
CA TRP A 47 38.16 -14.20 -10.72
C TRP A 47 38.07 -15.65 -10.22
N MET A 48 37.38 -15.89 -9.10
CA MET A 48 37.19 -17.25 -8.57
C MET A 48 36.32 -18.13 -9.48
N LEU A 49 35.27 -17.59 -10.10
CA LEU A 49 34.43 -18.30 -11.05
C LEU A 49 35.19 -18.74 -12.30
N CYS A 50 36.17 -17.94 -12.73
CA CYS A 50 37.04 -18.20 -13.87
C CYS A 50 38.19 -19.16 -13.52
N THR A 51 38.82 -18.99 -12.35
CA THR A 51 40.07 -19.68 -11.99
C THR A 51 39.90 -20.94 -11.14
N LYS A 52 38.71 -21.16 -10.55
CA LYS A 52 38.42 -22.34 -9.72
C LYS A 52 37.44 -23.31 -10.41
N HIS A 53 37.57 -24.60 -10.13
CA HIS A 53 36.67 -25.64 -10.63
C HIS A 53 35.40 -25.75 -9.78
N VAL A 54 34.54 -24.72 -9.87
CA VAL A 54 33.28 -24.61 -9.12
C VAL A 54 32.06 -24.79 -10.03
N SER A 55 31.95 -25.94 -10.69
CA SER A 55 30.89 -26.22 -11.68
C SER A 55 29.46 -26.10 -11.13
N GLN A 56 29.23 -26.56 -9.90
CA GLN A 56 27.95 -26.45 -9.21
C GLN A 56 27.57 -25.00 -8.91
N ALA A 57 28.52 -24.18 -8.43
CA ALA A 57 28.29 -22.75 -8.21
C ALA A 57 27.94 -22.02 -9.51
N ARG A 58 28.65 -22.29 -10.61
CA ARG A 58 28.32 -21.74 -11.93
C ARG A 58 26.93 -22.15 -12.42
N GLN A 59 26.50 -23.40 -12.17
CA GLN A 59 25.15 -23.84 -12.51
C GLN A 59 24.09 -23.17 -11.63
N ALA A 60 24.34 -23.01 -10.32
CA ALA A 60 23.46 -22.30 -9.41
C ALA A 60 23.29 -20.83 -9.85
N ILE A 61 24.39 -20.13 -10.14
CA ILE A 61 24.37 -18.75 -10.66
C ILE A 61 23.57 -18.68 -11.97
N ARG A 62 23.77 -19.59 -12.93
CA ARG A 62 22.98 -19.59 -14.17
C ARG A 62 21.48 -19.77 -13.95
N ARG A 63 21.07 -20.57 -12.96
CA ARG A 63 19.66 -20.71 -12.59
C ARG A 63 19.15 -19.40 -11.98
N MET A 64 19.91 -18.81 -11.05
CA MET A 64 19.59 -17.52 -10.45
C MET A 64 19.50 -16.38 -11.46
N VAL A 65 20.32 -16.36 -12.52
CA VAL A 65 20.26 -15.31 -13.57
C VAL A 65 18.88 -15.24 -14.21
N ARG A 66 18.22 -16.38 -14.45
CA ARG A 66 16.86 -16.37 -14.99
C ARG A 66 15.86 -15.79 -13.99
N ASP A 67 16.00 -16.17 -12.74
CA ASP A 67 15.15 -15.68 -11.65
C ASP A 67 15.31 -14.18 -11.43
N VAL A 68 16.54 -13.67 -11.50
CA VAL A 68 16.86 -12.24 -11.40
C VAL A 68 16.30 -11.47 -12.58
N ARG A 69 16.47 -11.96 -13.82
CA ARG A 69 15.87 -11.31 -15.00
C ARG A 69 14.36 -11.20 -14.88
N GLN A 70 13.70 -12.29 -14.53
CA GLN A 70 12.25 -12.28 -14.34
C GLN A 70 11.82 -11.29 -13.25
N ALA A 71 12.61 -11.18 -12.17
CA ALA A 71 12.34 -10.22 -11.11
C ALA A 71 12.55 -8.77 -11.56
N LEU A 72 13.59 -8.48 -12.36
CA LEU A 72 13.80 -7.17 -12.97
C LEU A 72 12.66 -6.80 -13.93
N ASP A 73 12.22 -7.74 -14.77
CA ASP A 73 11.06 -7.53 -15.64
C ASP A 73 9.79 -7.22 -14.81
N GLY A 74 9.66 -7.85 -13.64
CA GLY A 74 8.57 -7.58 -12.68
C GLY A 74 8.68 -6.20 -12.03
N VAL A 75 9.89 -5.75 -11.68
CA VAL A 75 10.13 -4.39 -11.17
C VAL A 75 9.78 -3.36 -12.24
N GLU A 76 10.24 -3.55 -13.48
CA GLU A 76 9.93 -2.66 -14.61
C GLU A 76 8.41 -2.55 -14.83
N ALA A 77 7.71 -3.69 -14.87
CA ALA A 77 6.25 -3.70 -15.02
C ALA A 77 5.52 -2.99 -13.87
N LEU A 78 6.03 -3.09 -12.63
CA LEU A 78 5.46 -2.38 -11.48
C LEU A 78 5.66 -0.87 -11.61
N LEU A 79 6.85 -0.41 -12.02
CA LEU A 79 7.15 1.00 -12.25
C LEU A 79 6.29 1.57 -13.38
N ASP A 80 6.19 0.87 -14.51
CA ASP A 80 5.31 1.24 -15.62
C ASP A 80 3.84 1.35 -15.18
N THR A 81 3.41 0.47 -14.27
CA THR A 81 2.05 0.50 -13.70
C THR A 81 1.84 1.74 -12.83
N ILE A 82 2.84 2.15 -12.05
CA ILE A 82 2.79 3.36 -11.23
C ILE A 82 2.70 4.60 -12.13
N ASP A 83 3.56 4.70 -13.14
CA ASP A 83 3.56 5.84 -14.07
C ASP A 83 2.24 5.92 -14.85
N ALA A 84 1.70 4.77 -15.30
CA ALA A 84 0.41 4.71 -15.98
C ALA A 84 -0.74 5.12 -15.04
N ALA A 85 -0.69 4.72 -13.78
CA ALA A 85 -1.65 5.10 -12.75
C ALA A 85 -1.64 6.62 -12.47
N GLU A 86 -0.45 7.24 -12.42
CA GLU A 86 -0.30 8.70 -12.29
C GLU A 86 -0.88 9.45 -13.50
N ALA A 87 -0.60 8.96 -14.70
CA ALA A 87 -1.13 9.54 -15.94
C ALA A 87 -2.67 9.44 -15.98
N GLU A 88 -3.24 8.30 -15.59
CA GLU A 88 -4.69 8.10 -15.52
C GLU A 88 -5.36 8.94 -14.43
N ALA A 89 -4.78 9.00 -13.23
CA ALA A 89 -5.23 9.85 -12.14
C ALA A 89 -5.28 11.33 -12.57
N THR A 90 -4.26 11.78 -13.30
CA THR A 90 -4.21 13.14 -13.86
C THR A 90 -5.28 13.34 -14.94
N ALA A 91 -5.43 12.39 -15.86
CA ALA A 91 -6.40 12.48 -16.95
C ALA A 91 -7.87 12.46 -16.47
N THR A 92 -8.14 11.80 -15.35
CA THR A 92 -9.45 11.76 -14.70
C THR A 92 -9.71 12.97 -13.80
N GLY A 93 -8.72 13.85 -13.60
CA GLY A 93 -8.85 15.03 -12.73
C GLY A 93 -8.71 14.74 -11.24
N HIS A 94 -8.23 13.55 -10.88
CA HIS A 94 -8.05 13.10 -9.50
C HIS A 94 -6.61 12.61 -9.25
N PRO A 95 -5.59 13.49 -9.19
CA PRO A 95 -4.19 13.09 -8.99
C PRO A 95 -3.97 12.26 -7.72
N ASN A 96 -4.79 12.48 -6.68
CA ASN A 96 -4.78 11.73 -5.42
C ASN A 96 -5.16 10.24 -5.58
N TRP A 97 -5.71 9.84 -6.73
CA TRP A 97 -6.04 8.44 -7.02
C TRP A 97 -4.84 7.61 -7.45
N ALA A 98 -3.71 8.24 -7.83
CA ALA A 98 -2.58 7.51 -8.41
C ALA A 98 -2.10 6.33 -7.55
N PRO A 99 -1.90 6.47 -6.21
CA PRO A 99 -1.50 5.33 -5.39
C PRO A 99 -2.56 4.22 -5.34
N LEU A 100 -3.84 4.57 -5.33
CA LEU A 100 -4.94 3.60 -5.32
C LEU A 100 -5.02 2.84 -6.63
N LEU A 101 -4.83 3.53 -7.76
CA LEU A 101 -4.77 2.93 -9.10
C LEU A 101 -3.57 2.01 -9.25
N ALA A 102 -2.40 2.41 -8.74
CA ALA A 102 -1.20 1.59 -8.77
C ALA A 102 -1.40 0.28 -7.99
N ILE A 103 -1.98 0.35 -6.78
CA ILE A 103 -2.32 -0.83 -5.98
C ILE A 103 -3.36 -1.70 -6.69
N LEU A 104 -4.42 -1.09 -7.22
CA LEU A 104 -5.51 -1.79 -7.91
C LEU A 104 -5.04 -2.53 -9.16
N LYS A 105 -4.11 -1.93 -9.91
CA LYS A 105 -3.65 -2.42 -11.21
C LYS A 105 -2.29 -3.13 -11.14
N ALA A 106 -1.76 -3.35 -9.94
CA ALA A 106 -0.47 -3.98 -9.74
C ALA A 106 -0.36 -5.28 -10.55
N PRO A 107 0.77 -5.52 -11.24
CA PRO A 107 0.93 -6.66 -12.15
C PRO A 107 0.98 -8.01 -11.44
N PHE A 108 1.12 -8.00 -10.11
CA PHE A 108 1.08 -9.15 -9.22
C PHE A 108 0.53 -8.70 -7.85
N PRO A 109 0.06 -9.63 -7.01
CA PRO A 109 -0.35 -9.31 -5.65
C PRO A 109 0.76 -8.61 -4.88
N LEU A 110 0.44 -7.47 -4.26
CA LEU A 110 1.37 -6.73 -3.41
C LEU A 110 1.28 -7.25 -1.98
N GLU A 111 2.43 -7.38 -1.31
CA GLU A 111 2.44 -7.60 0.12
C GLU A 111 2.02 -6.32 0.82
N ARG A 112 1.07 -6.43 1.76
CA ARG A 112 0.66 -5.29 2.56
C ARG A 112 1.64 -5.13 3.72
N PRO A 113 2.05 -3.89 4.05
CA PRO A 113 2.88 -3.68 5.23
C PRO A 113 2.13 -4.15 6.48
N GLU A 114 2.85 -4.75 7.43
CA GLU A 114 2.26 -5.22 8.70
C GLU A 114 1.65 -4.08 9.53
N VAL A 115 2.17 -2.86 9.34
CA VAL A 115 1.66 -1.65 9.96
C VAL A 115 1.25 -0.71 8.84
N CYS A 116 -0.03 -0.35 8.81
CA CYS A 116 -0.53 0.65 7.89
C CYS A 116 0.18 1.99 8.13
N ASP A 117 0.72 2.59 7.08
CA ASP A 117 1.37 3.90 7.16
C ASP A 117 0.33 4.97 7.53
N PRO A 118 0.42 5.59 8.72
CA PRO A 118 -0.54 6.60 9.15
C PRO A 118 -0.45 7.89 8.33
N SER A 119 0.63 8.09 7.56
CA SER A 119 0.79 9.22 6.65
C SER A 119 0.06 9.03 5.32
N PHE A 120 -0.34 7.79 4.99
CA PHE A 120 -1.13 7.50 3.80
C PHE A 120 -2.61 7.81 4.03
N LEU A 121 -2.98 9.04 3.70
CA LEU A 121 -4.30 9.63 3.96
C LEU A 121 -5.50 8.75 3.57
N PRO A 122 -5.54 8.06 2.41
CA PRO A 122 -6.64 7.17 2.07
C PRO A 122 -6.90 6.08 3.10
N CYS A 123 -5.85 5.47 3.67
CA CYS A 123 -6.02 4.47 4.72
C CYS A 123 -6.64 5.07 5.98
N LEU A 124 -6.14 6.22 6.45
CA LEU A 124 -6.71 6.87 7.64
C LEU A 124 -8.22 7.17 7.45
N VAL A 125 -8.59 7.71 6.30
CA VAL A 125 -9.97 8.10 6.01
C VAL A 125 -10.90 6.88 5.89
N VAL A 126 -10.45 5.82 5.22
CA VAL A 126 -11.22 4.56 5.09
C VAL A 126 -11.35 3.86 6.43
N MET A 127 -10.30 3.82 7.25
CA MET A 127 -10.38 3.30 8.62
C MET A 127 -11.41 4.07 9.46
N LEU A 128 -11.42 5.40 9.40
CA LEU A 128 -12.41 6.22 10.12
C LEU A 128 -13.85 5.93 9.63
N ARG A 129 -14.05 5.82 8.31
CA ARG A 129 -15.32 5.41 7.71
C ARG A 129 -15.79 4.05 8.26
N ASP A 130 -14.89 3.08 8.28
CA ASP A 130 -15.22 1.72 8.71
C ASP A 130 -15.50 1.65 10.20
N VAL A 131 -14.69 2.31 11.03
CA VAL A 131 -14.79 2.22 12.49
C VAL A 131 -15.94 3.06 13.04
N LEU A 132 -16.14 4.28 12.54
CA LEU A 132 -17.07 5.24 13.14
C LEU A 132 -18.40 5.34 12.39
N PHE A 133 -18.44 4.97 11.11
CA PHE A 133 -19.60 5.20 10.24
C PHE A 133 -20.08 3.92 9.55
N ASP A 134 -19.80 2.76 10.14
CA ASP A 134 -20.23 1.43 9.67
C ASP A 134 -19.88 1.17 8.20
N GLY A 135 -18.78 1.76 7.70
CA GLY A 135 -18.35 1.63 6.30
C GLY A 135 -19.13 2.48 5.30
N SER A 136 -20.04 3.35 5.75
CA SER A 136 -20.89 4.17 4.86
C SER A 136 -20.27 5.55 4.59
N TRP A 137 -19.90 5.82 3.34
CA TRP A 137 -19.49 7.16 2.90
C TRP A 137 -20.59 8.20 3.08
N GLU A 138 -21.84 7.85 2.75
CA GLU A 138 -22.98 8.76 2.89
C GLU A 138 -23.17 9.20 4.34
N THR A 139 -23.09 8.26 5.27
CA THR A 139 -23.21 8.53 6.70
C THR A 139 -22.06 9.38 7.21
N HIS A 140 -20.83 9.09 6.77
CA HIS A 140 -19.64 9.87 7.10
C HIS A 140 -19.72 11.30 6.56
N ASN A 141 -20.10 11.47 5.30
CA ASN A 141 -20.22 12.78 4.65
C ASN A 141 -21.30 13.64 5.31
N ARG A 142 -22.49 13.06 5.55
CA ARG A 142 -23.58 13.75 6.26
C ARG A 142 -23.13 14.21 7.65
N TRP A 143 -22.41 13.37 8.40
CA TRP A 143 -21.90 13.76 9.72
C TRP A 143 -20.98 14.99 9.64
N ILE A 144 -20.06 15.03 8.68
CA ILE A 144 -19.16 16.19 8.50
C ILE A 144 -19.94 17.44 8.09
N GLU A 145 -20.97 17.31 7.25
CA GLU A 145 -21.81 18.44 6.84
C GLU A 145 -22.61 19.06 8.01
N GLU A 146 -23.14 18.20 8.88
CA GLU A 146 -23.99 18.59 10.02
C GLU A 146 -23.21 19.02 11.25
N GLN A 147 -22.09 18.33 11.55
CA GLN A 147 -21.36 18.46 12.82
C GLN A 147 -19.95 19.05 12.63
N GLY A 148 -19.41 19.01 11.40
CA GLY A 148 -18.06 19.47 11.12
C GLY A 148 -17.92 20.98 11.09
N GLY A 149 -16.79 21.48 11.60
CA GLY A 149 -16.42 22.90 11.44
C GLY A 149 -16.13 23.27 9.98
N ASP A 150 -16.05 24.57 9.68
CA ASP A 150 -15.80 25.06 8.31
C ASP A 150 -14.52 24.47 7.70
N GLU A 151 -13.47 24.32 8.51
CA GLU A 151 -12.20 23.72 8.07
C GLU A 151 -12.35 22.24 7.71
N GLN A 152 -13.05 21.46 8.55
CA GLN A 152 -13.30 20.04 8.27
C GLN A 152 -14.17 19.85 7.03
N ARG A 153 -15.17 20.73 6.82
CA ARG A 153 -16.00 20.70 5.60
C ARG A 153 -15.18 21.06 4.37
N ALA A 154 -14.26 22.02 4.47
CA ALA A 154 -13.42 22.44 3.35
C ALA A 154 -12.35 21.40 2.99
N GLN A 155 -11.78 20.70 3.99
CA GLN A 155 -10.67 19.78 3.79
C GLN A 155 -11.12 18.32 3.62
N ASN A 156 -12.01 17.81 4.49
CA ASN A 156 -12.32 16.39 4.57
C ASN A 156 -13.41 15.95 3.58
N LEU A 157 -14.46 16.77 3.36
CA LEU A 157 -15.54 16.39 2.44
C LEU A 157 -15.06 16.15 1.00
N PRO A 158 -14.19 16.99 0.41
CA PRO A 158 -13.66 16.71 -0.93
C PRO A 158 -12.90 15.38 -1.00
N ILE A 159 -12.13 15.05 0.04
CA ILE A 159 -11.39 13.79 0.11
C ILE A 159 -12.36 12.60 0.18
N ASN A 160 -13.30 12.62 1.11
CA ASN A 160 -14.27 11.52 1.25
C ASN A 160 -15.09 11.31 -0.03
N ARG A 161 -15.56 12.39 -0.65
CA ARG A 161 -16.30 12.31 -1.92
C ARG A 161 -15.43 11.79 -3.06
N SER A 162 -14.16 12.18 -3.10
CA SER A 162 -13.21 11.66 -4.09
C SER A 162 -12.94 10.15 -3.89
N LEU A 163 -12.86 9.66 -2.65
CA LEU A 163 -12.69 8.23 -2.35
C LEU A 163 -13.97 7.43 -2.61
N GLN A 164 -15.14 7.99 -2.29
CA GLN A 164 -16.43 7.42 -2.67
C GLN A 164 -16.54 7.28 -4.19
N GLN A 165 -16.23 8.34 -4.93
CA GLN A 165 -16.26 8.33 -6.39
C GLN A 165 -15.25 7.32 -6.98
N PHE A 166 -14.11 7.10 -6.32
CA PHE A 166 -13.16 6.05 -6.72
C PHE A 166 -13.77 4.65 -6.62
N GLU A 167 -14.40 4.31 -5.48
CA GLU A 167 -15.09 3.02 -5.30
C GLU A 167 -16.17 2.81 -6.36
N GLU A 168 -16.97 3.85 -6.63
CA GLU A 168 -18.03 3.82 -7.65
C GLU A 168 -17.48 3.65 -9.07
N THR A 169 -16.40 4.38 -9.41
CA THR A 169 -15.81 4.39 -10.75
C THR A 169 -15.14 3.06 -11.08
N TYR A 170 -14.43 2.48 -10.13
CA TYR A 170 -13.64 1.26 -10.35
C TYR A 170 -14.36 -0.02 -9.86
N GLY A 171 -15.53 0.11 -9.23
CA GLY A 171 -16.31 -1.03 -8.75
C GLY A 171 -15.59 -1.81 -7.65
N VAL A 172 -14.89 -1.10 -6.75
CA VAL A 172 -14.07 -1.70 -5.70
C VAL A 172 -14.53 -1.24 -4.31
N ASN A 173 -14.18 -2.03 -3.30
CA ASN A 173 -14.27 -1.61 -1.91
C ASN A 173 -12.85 -1.27 -1.41
N LEU A 174 -12.64 -0.03 -0.96
CA LEU A 174 -11.35 0.46 -0.47
C LEU A 174 -10.91 -0.26 0.81
N THR A 175 -11.83 -0.76 1.64
CA THR A 175 -11.47 -1.61 2.77
C THR A 175 -10.78 -2.87 2.27
N ASP A 176 -11.36 -3.52 1.26
CA ASP A 176 -10.81 -4.74 0.67
C ASP A 176 -9.50 -4.48 -0.08
N LEU A 177 -9.36 -3.31 -0.71
CA LEU A 177 -8.16 -2.92 -1.43
C LEU A 177 -6.98 -2.62 -0.50
N LEU A 178 -7.23 -1.90 0.60
CA LEU A 178 -6.18 -1.33 1.45
C LEU A 178 -5.82 -2.18 2.67
N PHE A 179 -6.77 -2.95 3.23
CA PHE A 179 -6.61 -3.56 4.55
C PHE A 179 -6.61 -5.08 4.50
N SER A 180 -5.65 -5.70 5.20
CA SER A 180 -5.60 -7.16 5.41
C SER A 180 -6.79 -7.65 6.23
N GLU A 181 -7.05 -8.96 6.21
CA GLU A 181 -8.11 -9.56 7.05
C GLU A 181 -7.87 -9.32 8.55
N ARG A 182 -6.61 -9.20 8.97
CA ARG A 182 -6.25 -8.83 10.34
C ARG A 182 -6.68 -7.40 10.63
N ASP A 183 -6.34 -6.45 9.75
CA ASP A 183 -6.71 -5.04 9.93
C ASP A 183 -8.23 -4.87 9.97
N LYS A 184 -8.97 -5.58 9.11
CA LYS A 184 -10.44 -5.58 9.13
C LYS A 184 -11.00 -6.10 10.45
N ALA A 185 -10.40 -7.15 11.04
CA ALA A 185 -10.78 -7.64 12.35
C ALA A 185 -10.47 -6.60 13.46
N GLU A 186 -9.36 -5.87 13.35
CA GLU A 186 -9.01 -4.78 14.26
C GLU A 186 -9.99 -3.60 14.12
N HIS A 187 -10.42 -3.25 12.89
CA HIS A 187 -11.46 -2.25 12.64
C HIS A 187 -12.79 -2.64 13.30
N GLU A 188 -13.20 -3.91 13.19
CA GLU A 188 -14.42 -4.40 13.83
C GLU A 188 -14.33 -4.34 15.36
N ALA A 189 -13.19 -4.73 15.94
CA ALA A 189 -12.97 -4.64 17.38
C ALA A 189 -13.01 -3.17 17.87
N MET A 190 -12.39 -2.24 17.13
CA MET A 190 -12.45 -0.81 17.43
C MET A 190 -13.87 -0.27 17.32
N ARG A 191 -14.62 -0.66 16.28
CA ARG A 191 -16.03 -0.27 16.09
C ARG A 191 -16.88 -0.68 17.29
N GLU A 192 -16.74 -1.92 17.76
CA GLU A 192 -17.48 -2.41 18.94
C GLU A 192 -17.07 -1.67 20.22
N GLU A 193 -15.79 -1.35 20.37
CA GLU A 193 -15.30 -0.56 21.49
C GLU A 193 -15.92 0.85 21.52
N TYR A 194 -15.95 1.55 20.38
CA TYR A 194 -16.58 2.87 20.29
C TYR A 194 -18.08 2.81 20.61
N ARG A 195 -18.79 1.79 20.11
CA ARG A 195 -20.21 1.56 20.44
C ARG A 195 -20.41 1.35 21.94
N ARG A 196 -19.55 0.57 22.59
CA ARG A 196 -19.56 0.35 24.04
C ARG A 196 -19.33 1.65 24.83
N GLN A 197 -18.50 2.55 24.30
CA GLN A 197 -18.28 3.90 24.85
C GLN A 197 -19.42 4.89 24.55
N GLY A 198 -20.47 4.45 23.87
CA GLY A 198 -21.68 5.22 23.61
C GLY A 198 -21.68 5.99 22.30
N TRP A 199 -20.66 5.81 21.44
CA TRP A 199 -20.69 6.33 20.08
C TRP A 199 -21.83 5.68 19.29
N LYS A 200 -22.57 6.49 18.53
CA LYS A 200 -23.61 6.04 17.61
C LYS A 200 -23.45 6.78 16.29
N PRO A 201 -23.29 6.09 15.16
CA PRO A 201 -23.25 6.74 13.86
C PRO A 201 -24.60 7.44 13.60
N PRO A 202 -24.60 8.59 12.92
CA PRO A 202 -25.84 9.26 12.53
C PRO A 202 -26.64 8.36 11.60
N ARG A 203 -27.91 8.11 11.94
CA ARG A 203 -28.77 7.18 11.19
C ARG A 203 -28.94 7.64 9.73
N SER A 204 -28.77 6.72 8.78
CA SER A 204 -29.32 6.89 7.43
C SER A 204 -30.84 7.04 7.54
N GLN A 205 -31.42 8.04 6.86
CA GLN A 205 -32.86 8.30 6.83
C GLN A 205 -33.64 7.25 6.00
N GLU A 206 -33.15 6.02 5.87
CA GLU A 206 -33.95 4.96 5.27
C GLU A 206 -34.86 4.34 6.34
N GLY A 207 -36.10 4.85 6.40
CA GLY A 207 -37.18 4.25 7.17
C GLY A 207 -37.81 5.12 8.26
N GLU A 208 -38.01 6.42 8.04
CA GLU A 208 -39.18 7.06 8.66
C GLU A 208 -40.41 6.61 7.85
N ASP A 209 -40.93 5.45 8.25
CA ASP A 209 -42.26 4.99 7.91
C ASP A 209 -43.21 6.15 8.21
N THR A 210 -43.88 6.63 7.16
CA THR A 210 -44.90 7.67 7.25
C THR A 210 -46.04 7.10 8.09
N GLY A 211 -45.95 7.30 9.40
CA GLY A 211 -47.01 7.04 10.36
C GLY A 211 -48.24 7.81 9.93
N SER A 212 -49.11 7.12 9.22
CA SER A 212 -50.44 7.56 8.83
C SER A 212 -51.18 8.01 10.09
N ILE A 213 -51.33 9.33 10.23
CA ILE A 213 -52.30 9.91 11.15
C ILE A 213 -53.66 9.66 10.52
N ARG A 214 -54.47 8.81 11.16
CA ARG A 214 -55.92 8.79 11.02
C ARG A 214 -56.54 9.62 12.12
#